data_AF-A0A1F9WWL4-F1
#
_entry.id   AF-A0A1F9WWL4-F1
#
_cell.length_a   1.000
_cell.length_b   1.000
_cell.length_c   1.000
_cell.angle_alpha   90.00
_cell.angle_beta   90.00
_cell.angle_gamma   90.00
#
_symmetry.space_group_name_H-M   'P 1'
#
loop_
_entity.id
_entity.type
_entity.pdbx_description
1 polymer ?
#
loop_
_entity_poly.entity_id
_entity_poly.type
_entity_poly.pdbx_seq_one_letter_code
_entity_poly.pdbx_strand_id
1 'polypeptide(L)'
;MNIIFYGSNETSVKFLEHLITKDTIAAVVTRQDKPSGRGLEMHSSPVKDFARKKKLKLVELDSLPSSNLDADLGVAVAYGRILKKDIYSFPKNGTINVHFSLLPKYRGASPMQWALINGEKTTGVTIFFIDEGLDTGKVILQKEVIIEENDDFISLQDKLVKEGVILLGEAVELINNKNFVAGEQTGTPTLAPPLKKSDGRIDWTKKTPAEICNLIKGTTPWPGAYTEMNVEENKLLKILKASLIEPDIDEAYSRDNASIPGEIVAVIREKGFVVKCRNGFLLVENVQRQNKRPSSAWAFWQGAHMKIGDRFSEIS
;
A
#
# COMPACT_ATOMS: atom_id res chain seq x y z
N MET A 1 1.11 29.15 8.66
CA MET A 1 1.77 28.66 9.89
C MET A 1 3.24 28.36 9.63
N ASN A 2 4.06 28.24 10.69
CA ASN A 2 5.42 27.71 10.58
C ASN A 2 5.43 26.20 10.89
N ILE A 3 5.77 25.36 9.91
CA ILE A 3 5.53 23.91 9.93
C ILE A 3 6.84 23.12 9.96
N ILE A 4 6.90 22.07 10.79
CA ILE A 4 7.88 20.99 10.66
C ILE A 4 7.24 19.85 9.87
N PHE A 5 7.85 19.48 8.75
CA PHE A 5 7.36 18.41 7.89
C PHE A 5 8.15 17.12 8.08
N TYR A 6 7.49 16.01 8.42
CA TYR A 6 8.08 14.69 8.58
C TYR A 6 7.64 13.78 7.42
N GLY A 7 8.58 13.37 6.56
CA GLY A 7 8.25 12.54 5.39
C GLY A 7 9.47 11.88 4.75
N SER A 8 9.25 10.91 3.87
CA SER A 8 10.39 10.18 3.26
C SER A 8 10.20 9.71 1.83
N ASN A 9 8.98 9.41 1.37
CA ASN A 9 8.77 8.83 0.05
C ASN A 9 8.20 9.84 -0.95
N GLU A 10 7.99 9.40 -2.20
CA GLU A 10 7.41 10.23 -3.26
C GLU A 10 6.01 10.75 -2.92
N THR A 11 5.20 9.94 -2.21
CA THR A 11 3.90 10.36 -1.70
C THR A 11 4.03 11.60 -0.82
N SER A 12 4.93 11.59 0.17
CA SER A 12 5.17 12.73 1.06
C SER A 12 5.56 14.01 0.30
N VAL A 13 6.26 13.91 -0.84
CA VAL A 13 6.70 15.08 -1.62
C VAL A 13 5.50 15.92 -2.08
N LYS A 14 4.39 15.28 -2.48
CA LYS A 14 3.18 15.99 -2.94
C LYS A 14 2.55 16.86 -1.85
N PHE A 15 2.57 16.38 -0.61
CA PHE A 15 2.08 17.13 0.54
C PHE A 15 3.01 18.28 0.90
N LEU A 16 4.32 18.05 0.91
CA LEU A 16 5.30 19.12 1.13
C LEU A 16 5.21 20.20 0.05
N GLU A 17 5.06 19.80 -1.22
CA GLU A 17 4.86 20.71 -2.34
C GLU A 17 3.62 21.58 -2.18
N HIS A 18 2.53 21.03 -1.66
CA HIS A 18 1.33 21.80 -1.36
C HIS A 18 1.57 22.81 -0.21
N LEU A 19 2.13 22.35 0.92
CA LEU A 19 2.34 23.19 2.10
C LEU A 19 3.24 24.40 1.82
N ILE A 20 4.31 24.25 1.03
CA ILE A 20 5.21 25.38 0.71
C ILE A 20 4.54 26.51 -0.08
N THR A 21 3.36 26.29 -0.64
CA THR A 21 2.61 27.33 -1.38
C THR A 21 1.84 28.28 -0.48
N LYS A 22 1.52 27.86 0.75
CA LYS A 22 0.68 28.60 1.70
C LYS A 22 1.37 28.86 3.05
N ASP A 23 2.33 28.03 3.42
CA ASP A 23 2.93 28.01 4.75
C ASP A 23 4.46 28.14 4.70
N THR A 24 5.04 28.52 5.84
CA THR A 24 6.49 28.50 6.02
C THR A 24 6.91 27.12 6.53
N ILE A 25 7.97 26.55 5.96
CA ILE A 25 8.53 25.28 6.43
C ILE A 25 9.77 25.56 7.29
N ALA A 26 9.63 25.42 8.62
CA ALA A 26 10.71 25.59 9.59
C ALA A 26 11.82 24.55 9.36
N ALA A 27 11.43 23.31 9.10
CA ALA A 27 12.34 22.20 8.85
C ALA A 27 11.62 21.07 8.11
N VAL A 28 12.39 20.37 7.27
CA VAL A 28 12.02 19.08 6.68
C VAL A 28 12.83 18.00 7.37
N VAL A 29 12.12 17.03 7.94
CA VAL A 29 12.68 15.90 8.67
C VAL A 29 12.44 14.63 7.87
N THR A 30 13.52 13.95 7.52
CA THR A 30 13.48 12.75 6.70
C THR A 30 14.43 11.69 7.23
N ARG A 31 14.31 10.47 6.72
CA ARG A 31 15.19 9.38 7.09
C ARG A 31 16.61 9.66 6.57
N GLN A 32 17.60 9.18 7.31
CA GLN A 32 18.96 9.07 6.80
C GLN A 32 19.00 8.20 5.54
N ASP A 33 19.93 8.54 4.65
CA ASP A 33 20.19 7.80 3.43
C ASP A 33 20.58 6.37 3.81
N LYS A 34 19.99 5.39 3.12
CA LYS A 34 20.29 3.98 3.35
C LYS A 34 20.64 3.31 2.02
N PRO A 35 21.59 2.35 2.04
CA PRO A 35 21.81 1.46 0.92
C PRO A 35 20.50 0.79 0.51
N SER A 36 20.12 0.89 -0.77
CA SER A 36 18.91 0.26 -1.28
C SER A 36 19.07 -0.11 -2.77
N GLY A 37 18.13 -0.88 -3.32
CA GLY A 37 18.22 -1.37 -4.70
C GLY A 37 19.26 -2.49 -4.91
N ARG A 38 19.49 -2.85 -6.18
CA ARG A 38 20.57 -3.80 -6.54
C ARG A 38 21.89 -3.04 -6.53
N GLY A 39 22.89 -3.56 -5.83
CA GLY A 39 24.21 -2.90 -5.69
C GLY A 39 24.38 -2.08 -4.40
N LEU A 40 23.32 -1.92 -3.59
CA LEU A 40 23.37 -1.23 -2.29
C LEU A 40 23.95 0.19 -2.38
N GLU A 41 23.62 0.91 -3.46
CA GLU A 41 24.02 2.30 -3.59
C GLU A 41 23.28 3.18 -2.56
N MET A 42 23.96 4.22 -2.10
CA MET A 42 23.39 5.21 -1.18
C MET A 42 22.37 6.06 -1.94
N HIS A 43 21.08 5.81 -1.72
CA HIS A 43 20.01 6.61 -2.30
C HIS A 43 19.47 7.62 -1.28
N SER A 44 19.43 8.88 -1.70
CA SER A 44 18.76 9.97 -0.99
C SER A 44 17.24 9.75 -1.04
N SER A 45 16.53 10.17 0.00
CA SER A 45 15.06 10.06 0.01
C SER A 45 14.44 11.09 -0.96
N PRO A 46 13.31 10.78 -1.65
CA PRO A 46 12.62 11.74 -2.50
C PRO A 46 12.33 13.09 -1.83
N VAL A 47 11.96 13.06 -0.54
CA VAL A 47 11.72 14.29 0.25
C VAL A 47 13.01 15.07 0.48
N LYS A 48 14.14 14.40 0.74
CA LYS A 48 15.45 15.05 0.91
C LYS A 48 15.88 15.77 -0.36
N ASP A 49 15.71 15.13 -1.51
CA ASP A 49 16.05 15.72 -2.81
C ASP A 49 15.16 16.90 -3.15
N PHE A 50 13.85 16.79 -2.89
CA PHE A 50 12.92 17.90 -3.07
C PHE A 50 13.27 19.09 -2.17
N ALA A 51 13.54 18.84 -0.88
CA ALA A 51 13.90 19.87 0.08
C ALA A 51 15.19 20.60 -0.32
N ARG A 52 16.23 19.87 -0.78
CA ARG A 52 17.46 20.47 -1.33
C ARG A 52 17.17 21.36 -2.54
N LYS A 53 16.38 20.87 -3.49
CA LYS A 53 15.98 21.64 -4.69
C LYS A 53 15.25 22.93 -4.34
N LYS A 54 14.39 22.89 -3.32
CA LYS A 54 13.63 24.04 -2.81
C LYS A 54 14.39 24.87 -1.75
N LYS A 55 15.63 24.50 -1.44
CA LYS A 55 16.49 25.14 -0.42
C LYS A 55 15.83 25.21 0.97
N LEU A 56 15.06 24.19 1.33
CA LEU A 56 14.44 24.07 2.65
C LEU A 56 15.45 23.54 3.67
N LYS A 57 15.30 23.96 4.94
CA LYS A 57 16.15 23.48 6.04
C LYS A 57 15.90 21.98 6.25
N LEU A 58 16.92 21.16 6.01
CA LEU A 58 16.89 19.73 6.31
C LEU A 58 17.43 19.47 7.71
N VAL A 59 16.72 18.62 8.45
CA VAL A 59 17.16 18.16 9.77
C VAL A 59 17.00 16.64 9.84
N GLU A 60 18.05 15.94 10.26
CA GLU A 60 17.95 14.50 10.52
C GLU A 60 17.38 14.29 11.93
N LEU A 61 16.45 13.35 12.11
CA LEU A 61 15.70 13.20 13.37
C LEU A 61 16.61 12.99 14.59
N ASP A 62 17.68 12.21 14.43
CA ASP A 62 18.66 11.92 15.49
C ASP A 62 19.48 13.18 15.90
N SER A 63 19.37 14.25 15.10
CA SER A 63 20.01 15.54 15.30
C SER A 63 19.05 16.68 15.64
N LEU A 64 17.73 16.44 15.74
CA LEU A 64 16.76 17.47 16.15
C LEU A 64 17.01 17.84 17.62
N PRO A 65 17.64 18.99 17.92
CA PRO A 65 17.65 19.48 19.28
C PRO A 65 16.24 20.05 19.48
N SER A 66 15.47 19.47 20.39
CA SER A 66 14.10 19.89 20.75
C SER A 66 14.03 21.30 21.38
N SER A 67 15.00 22.18 21.10
CA SER A 67 15.18 23.47 21.77
C SER A 67 15.28 24.70 20.86
N ASN A 68 15.41 24.58 19.52
CA ASN A 68 15.76 25.74 18.66
C ASN A 68 14.91 25.94 17.37
N LEU A 69 13.79 25.25 17.19
CA LEU A 69 12.90 25.48 16.03
C LEU A 69 11.59 26.12 16.49
N ASP A 70 11.33 27.37 16.11
CA ASP A 70 10.00 27.95 16.30
C ASP A 70 9.03 27.28 15.32
N ALA A 71 8.13 26.43 15.82
CA ALA A 71 7.18 25.69 15.00
C ALA A 71 5.79 25.71 15.62
N ASP A 72 4.79 26.06 14.80
CA ASP A 72 3.40 26.09 15.22
C ASP A 72 2.74 24.72 15.09
N LEU A 73 3.10 23.95 14.06
CA LEU A 73 2.49 22.65 13.76
C LEU A 73 3.52 21.66 13.20
N GLY A 74 3.43 20.41 13.62
CA GLY A 74 4.10 19.28 12.96
C GLY A 74 3.15 18.61 11.96
N VAL A 75 3.65 18.25 10.79
CA VAL A 75 2.89 17.47 9.80
C VAL A 75 3.67 16.24 9.39
N ALA A 76 3.15 15.05 9.71
CA ALA A 76 3.71 13.78 9.31
C ALA A 76 2.95 13.18 8.13
N VAL A 77 3.67 12.70 7.12
CA VAL A 77 3.11 11.99 5.97
C VAL A 77 4.05 10.87 5.58
N ALA A 78 3.64 9.61 5.73
CA ALA A 78 4.43 8.44 5.33
C ALA A 78 5.91 8.48 5.78
N TYR A 79 6.17 9.02 6.98
CA TYR A 79 7.53 9.12 7.55
C TYR A 79 8.12 7.74 7.89
N GLY A 80 7.24 6.83 8.32
CA GLY A 80 7.54 5.41 8.57
C GLY A 80 8.54 5.17 9.71
N ARG A 81 8.69 6.13 10.63
CA ARG A 81 9.25 5.89 11.97
C ARG A 81 8.24 6.42 12.98
N ILE A 82 8.23 5.81 14.15
CA ILE A 82 7.45 6.32 15.29
C ILE A 82 8.11 7.63 15.75
N LEU A 83 7.33 8.69 15.85
CA LEU A 83 7.76 9.93 16.50
C LEU A 83 7.64 9.75 18.00
N LYS A 84 8.72 10.04 18.74
CA LYS A 84 8.68 10.02 20.19
C LYS A 84 7.93 11.26 20.72
N LYS A 85 7.46 11.19 21.97
CA LYS A 85 6.65 12.24 22.62
C LYS A 85 7.29 13.61 22.57
N ASP A 86 8.56 13.70 22.92
CA ASP A 86 9.38 14.90 22.85
C ASP A 86 9.47 15.53 21.46
N ILE A 87 9.26 14.75 20.39
CA ILE A 87 9.24 15.24 19.00
C ILE A 87 7.83 15.63 18.57
N TYR A 88 6.83 14.77 18.74
CA TYR A 88 5.49 15.07 18.23
C TYR A 88 4.76 16.13 19.05
N SER A 89 5.12 16.33 20.33
CA SER A 89 4.56 17.38 21.18
C SER A 89 5.36 18.69 21.14
N PHE A 90 6.46 18.74 20.39
CA PHE A 90 7.32 19.92 20.32
C PHE A 90 6.63 21.14 19.67
N PRO A 91 5.94 21.01 18.52
CA PRO A 91 5.24 22.15 17.92
C PRO A 91 4.09 22.62 18.81
N LYS A 92 3.81 23.94 18.81
CA LYS A 92 2.83 24.57 19.72
C LYS A 92 1.43 23.93 19.67
N ASN A 93 0.97 23.57 18.47
CA ASN A 93 -0.33 22.95 18.24
C ASN A 93 -0.24 21.41 18.10
N GLY A 94 0.89 20.80 18.48
CA GLY A 94 1.15 19.37 18.32
C GLY A 94 1.53 18.97 16.90
N THR A 95 1.43 17.67 16.61
CA THR A 95 1.75 17.10 15.30
C THR A 95 0.56 16.32 14.77
N ILE A 96 0.18 16.59 13.52
CA ILE A 96 -0.86 15.84 12.80
C ILE A 96 -0.22 14.85 11.82
N ASN A 97 -0.95 13.80 11.48
CA ASN A 97 -0.56 12.81 10.49
C ASN A 97 -1.65 12.66 9.42
N VAL A 98 -1.23 12.44 8.17
CA VAL A 98 -2.08 12.03 7.06
C VAL A 98 -2.05 10.51 6.94
N HIS A 99 -3.15 9.86 7.30
CA HIS A 99 -3.31 8.41 7.23
C HIS A 99 -4.24 7.99 6.09
N PHE A 100 -3.83 7.00 5.30
CA PHE A 100 -4.54 6.57 4.09
C PHE A 100 -5.56 5.44 4.36
N SER A 101 -6.35 5.62 5.43
CA SER A 101 -7.58 4.86 5.67
C SER A 101 -8.61 5.73 6.40
N LEU A 102 -9.82 5.20 6.54
CA LEU A 102 -10.83 5.71 7.48
C LEU A 102 -10.59 5.11 8.87
N LEU A 103 -9.79 5.81 9.69
CA LEU A 103 -9.57 5.42 11.09
C LEU A 103 -10.90 5.29 11.86
N PRO A 104 -11.05 4.32 12.77
CA PRO A 104 -10.00 3.46 13.35
C PRO A 104 -9.65 2.21 12.52
N LYS A 105 -10.22 2.01 11.34
CA LYS A 105 -9.83 0.88 10.48
C LYS A 105 -8.42 1.07 9.92
N TYR A 106 -7.68 -0.02 9.80
CA TYR A 106 -6.37 -0.09 9.14
C TYR A 106 -5.28 0.81 9.79
N ARG A 107 -5.19 0.85 11.12
CA ARG A 107 -4.06 1.48 11.82
C ARG A 107 -2.75 0.77 11.48
N GLY A 108 -1.69 1.49 11.13
CA GLY A 108 -0.38 0.92 10.83
C GLY A 108 0.22 1.34 9.49
N ALA A 109 1.14 0.53 8.98
CA ALA A 109 2.07 0.93 7.94
C ALA A 109 1.59 0.71 6.49
N SER A 110 0.60 -0.15 6.26
CA SER A 110 0.17 -0.53 4.89
C SER A 110 -1.35 -0.45 4.66
N PRO A 111 -2.04 0.63 5.07
CA PRO A 111 -3.50 0.70 5.00
C PRO A 111 -4.07 0.55 3.59
N MET A 112 -3.44 1.18 2.59
CA MET A 112 -3.89 1.14 1.19
C MET A 112 -3.84 -0.29 0.62
N GLN A 113 -2.74 -1.01 0.89
CA GLN A 113 -2.57 -2.39 0.44
C GLN A 113 -3.60 -3.30 1.08
N TRP A 114 -3.77 -3.22 2.41
CA TRP A 114 -4.70 -4.08 3.13
C TRP A 114 -6.16 -3.80 2.77
N ALA A 115 -6.54 -2.55 2.49
CA ALA A 115 -7.87 -2.23 1.97
C ALA A 115 -8.15 -2.96 0.64
N LEU A 116 -7.18 -2.97 -0.28
CA LEU A 116 -7.30 -3.71 -1.55
C LEU A 116 -7.32 -5.22 -1.33
N ILE A 117 -6.41 -5.76 -0.51
CA ILE A 117 -6.32 -7.21 -0.23
C ILE A 117 -7.62 -7.74 0.38
N ASN A 118 -8.22 -6.97 1.29
CA ASN A 118 -9.46 -7.35 1.96
C ASN A 118 -10.71 -7.08 1.10
N GLY A 119 -10.55 -6.51 -0.10
CA GLY A 119 -11.66 -6.26 -1.03
C GLY A 119 -12.62 -5.17 -0.56
N GLU A 120 -12.12 -4.19 0.20
CA GLU A 120 -12.92 -3.03 0.62
C GLU A 120 -13.48 -2.30 -0.61
N LYS A 121 -14.70 -1.79 -0.49
CA LYS A 121 -15.35 -0.98 -1.53
C LYS A 121 -15.15 0.52 -1.31
N THR A 122 -14.83 0.90 -0.08
CA THR A 122 -14.49 2.26 0.29
C THR A 122 -13.28 2.25 1.22
N THR A 123 -12.48 3.30 1.11
CA THR A 123 -11.40 3.63 2.04
C THR A 123 -11.40 5.15 2.20
N GLY A 124 -10.29 5.77 2.59
CA GLY A 124 -10.25 7.22 2.69
C GLY A 124 -8.94 7.75 3.24
N VAL A 125 -8.97 9.03 3.55
CA VAL A 125 -7.89 9.74 4.22
C VAL A 125 -8.39 10.26 5.56
N THR A 126 -7.57 10.11 6.58
CA THR A 126 -7.80 10.69 7.90
C THR A 126 -6.67 11.64 8.27
N ILE A 127 -7.02 12.85 8.69
CA ILE A 127 -6.11 13.78 9.36
C ILE A 127 -6.37 13.71 10.86
N PHE A 128 -5.37 13.35 11.64
CA PHE A 128 -5.49 13.16 13.08
C PHE A 128 -4.24 13.62 13.82
N PHE A 129 -4.35 13.91 15.11
CA PHE A 129 -3.20 14.19 15.97
C PHE A 129 -2.44 12.92 16.31
N ILE A 130 -1.11 12.97 16.29
CA ILE A 130 -0.28 11.89 16.82
C ILE A 130 -0.34 11.90 18.34
N ASP A 131 -0.50 10.72 18.92
CA ASP A 131 -0.39 10.42 20.35
C ASP A 131 0.63 9.29 20.58
N GLU A 132 0.61 8.69 21.78
CA GLU A 132 1.54 7.61 22.14
C GLU A 132 1.20 6.25 21.48
N GLY A 133 -0.02 6.10 20.95
CA GLY A 133 -0.47 4.87 20.31
C GLY A 133 -0.17 4.83 18.80
N LEU A 134 -0.42 3.67 18.20
CA LEU A 134 -0.29 3.49 16.76
C LEU A 134 -1.57 3.98 16.07
N ASP A 135 -1.51 5.19 15.50
CA ASP A 135 -2.61 5.82 14.77
C ASP A 135 -3.92 5.89 15.59
N THR A 136 -3.81 6.19 16.90
CA THR A 136 -4.95 6.21 17.83
C THR A 136 -5.49 7.59 18.16
N GLY A 137 -4.72 8.64 17.88
CA GLY A 137 -5.08 9.98 18.32
C GLY A 137 -6.31 10.58 17.63
N LYS A 138 -6.70 11.74 18.15
CA LYS A 138 -7.97 12.40 17.82
C LYS A 138 -8.03 12.83 16.36
N VAL A 139 -9.15 12.53 15.72
CA VAL A 139 -9.43 12.83 14.33
C VAL A 139 -9.90 14.27 14.17
N ILE A 140 -9.34 14.96 13.18
CA ILE A 140 -9.72 16.33 12.79
C ILE A 140 -10.66 16.28 11.60
N LEU A 141 -10.25 15.60 10.53
CA LEU A 141 -11.00 15.47 9.28
C LEU A 141 -10.86 14.06 8.71
N GLN A 142 -11.90 13.60 8.02
CA GLN A 142 -11.88 12.38 7.23
C GLN A 142 -12.54 12.61 5.87
N LYS A 143 -12.02 11.93 4.85
CA LYS A 143 -12.58 11.92 3.50
C LYS A 143 -12.69 10.49 3.00
N GLU A 144 -13.91 10.05 2.72
CA GLU A 144 -14.16 8.76 2.06
C GLU A 144 -13.80 8.82 0.57
N VAL A 145 -13.24 7.70 0.08
CA VAL A 145 -12.88 7.47 -1.32
C VAL A 145 -13.37 6.08 -1.73
N ILE A 146 -14.05 6.02 -2.88
CA ILE A 146 -14.54 4.77 -3.47
C ILE A 146 -13.37 4.02 -4.12
N ILE A 147 -13.30 2.71 -3.86
CA ILE A 147 -12.40 1.78 -4.54
C ILE A 147 -13.18 1.17 -5.71
N GLU A 148 -12.80 1.56 -6.92
CA GLU A 148 -13.42 1.07 -8.15
C GLU A 148 -13.02 -0.38 -8.40
N GLU A 149 -13.83 -1.10 -9.17
CA GLU A 149 -13.56 -2.51 -9.48
C GLU A 149 -12.19 -2.72 -10.14
N ASN A 150 -11.76 -1.77 -10.98
CA ASN A 150 -10.48 -1.85 -11.69
C ASN A 150 -9.33 -1.12 -10.98
N ASP A 151 -9.54 -0.60 -9.76
CA ASP A 151 -8.45 0.00 -9.02
C ASP A 151 -7.38 -1.03 -8.67
N ASP A 152 -6.13 -0.62 -8.84
CA ASP A 152 -4.97 -1.30 -8.27
C ASP A 152 -4.31 -0.39 -7.22
N PHE A 153 -3.18 -0.83 -6.67
CA PHE A 153 -2.47 -0.03 -5.66
C PHE A 153 -2.06 1.36 -6.18
N ILE A 154 -1.64 1.47 -7.44
CA ILE A 154 -1.14 2.71 -8.01
C ILE A 154 -2.30 3.69 -8.21
N SER A 155 -3.39 3.24 -8.84
CA SER A 155 -4.56 4.11 -9.08
C SER A 155 -5.23 4.53 -7.77
N LEU A 156 -5.31 3.63 -6.79
CA LEU A 156 -5.86 3.96 -5.47
C LEU A 156 -4.95 4.93 -4.71
N GLN A 157 -3.63 4.73 -4.76
CA GLN A 157 -2.67 5.65 -4.16
C GLN A 157 -2.82 7.05 -4.74
N ASP A 158 -2.92 7.19 -6.07
CA ASP A 158 -3.09 8.48 -6.72
C ASP A 158 -4.37 9.20 -6.26
N LYS A 159 -5.50 8.48 -6.17
CA LYS A 159 -6.77 9.02 -5.65
C LYS A 159 -6.61 9.51 -4.21
N LEU A 160 -6.05 8.68 -3.34
CA LEU A 160 -5.89 8.98 -1.92
C LEU A 160 -4.90 10.12 -1.67
N VAL A 161 -3.82 10.19 -2.43
CA VAL A 161 -2.85 11.29 -2.33
C VAL A 161 -3.49 12.61 -2.76
N LYS A 162 -4.25 12.60 -3.85
CA LYS A 162 -4.97 13.80 -4.32
C LYS A 162 -5.94 14.32 -3.25
N GLU A 163 -6.81 13.45 -2.73
CA GLU A 163 -7.77 13.83 -1.69
C GLU A 163 -7.06 14.22 -0.38
N GLY A 164 -6.00 13.51 -0.01
CA GLY A 164 -5.25 13.79 1.20
C GLY A 164 -4.54 15.15 1.17
N VAL A 165 -4.01 15.57 0.02
CA VAL A 165 -3.39 16.90 -0.12
C VAL A 165 -4.40 18.00 0.13
N ILE A 166 -5.61 17.87 -0.42
CA ILE A 166 -6.71 18.82 -0.20
C ILE A 166 -7.10 18.83 1.28
N LEU A 167 -7.35 17.66 1.85
CA LEU A 167 -7.79 17.48 3.23
C LEU A 167 -6.75 18.00 4.24
N LEU A 168 -5.46 17.83 3.96
CA LEU A 168 -4.39 18.39 4.78
C LEU A 168 -4.42 19.93 4.76
N GLY A 169 -4.58 20.55 3.59
CA GLY A 169 -4.69 22.00 3.47
C GLY A 169 -5.85 22.55 4.30
N GLU A 170 -7.02 21.91 4.22
CA GLU A 170 -8.18 22.26 5.04
C GLU A 170 -7.89 22.13 6.54
N ALA A 171 -7.29 21.01 6.97
CA ALA A 171 -6.95 20.80 8.38
C ALA A 171 -5.97 21.86 8.92
N VAL A 172 -4.96 22.21 8.13
CA VAL A 172 -3.96 23.25 8.46
C VAL A 172 -4.65 24.61 8.62
N GLU A 173 -5.58 24.97 7.74
CA GLU A 173 -6.36 26.22 7.83
C GLU A 173 -7.26 26.24 9.08
N LEU A 174 -7.95 25.14 9.39
CA LEU A 174 -8.79 25.03 10.58
C LEU A 174 -7.97 25.15 11.88
N ILE A 175 -6.79 24.53 11.94
CA ILE A 175 -5.86 24.63 13.08
C ILE A 175 -5.36 26.06 13.24
N ASN A 176 -4.93 26.70 12.15
CA ASN A 176 -4.44 28.08 12.16
C ASN A 176 -5.49 29.06 12.69
N ASN A 177 -6.75 28.86 12.29
CA ASN A 177 -7.87 29.69 12.70
C ASN A 177 -8.49 29.27 14.06
N LYS A 178 -7.93 28.24 14.72
CA LYS A 178 -8.46 27.64 15.95
C LYS A 178 -9.94 27.24 15.84
N ASN A 179 -10.36 26.84 14.64
CA ASN A 179 -11.73 26.52 14.31
C ASN A 179 -11.86 25.03 13.95
N PHE A 180 -11.48 24.14 14.87
CA PHE A 180 -11.65 22.71 14.71
C PHE A 180 -12.08 22.07 16.03
N VAL A 181 -12.75 20.93 15.92
CA VAL A 181 -13.04 20.06 17.07
C VAL A 181 -12.47 18.69 16.73
N ALA A 182 -11.42 18.28 17.45
CA ALA A 182 -10.85 16.96 17.27
C ALA A 182 -11.58 15.93 18.15
N GLY A 183 -12.11 14.88 17.53
CA GLY A 183 -12.90 13.84 18.19
C GLY A 183 -12.12 12.56 18.43
N GLU A 184 -12.50 11.81 19.46
CA GLU A 184 -12.03 10.43 19.63
C GLU A 184 -12.49 9.56 18.45
N GLN A 185 -11.67 8.57 18.09
CA GLN A 185 -12.02 7.63 17.03
C GLN A 185 -13.23 6.76 17.45
N THR A 186 -14.17 6.53 16.54
CA THR A 186 -15.37 5.71 16.79
C THR A 186 -15.41 4.47 15.90
N GLY A 187 -15.95 3.37 16.41
CA GLY A 187 -16.01 2.08 15.70
C GLY A 187 -14.92 1.09 16.09
N THR A 188 -14.83 -0.04 15.37
CA THR A 188 -13.91 -1.14 15.70
C THR A 188 -12.56 -0.94 15.03
N PRO A 189 -11.44 -0.87 15.78
CA PRO A 189 -10.12 -0.74 15.19
C PRO A 189 -9.69 -2.02 14.48
N THR A 190 -9.01 -1.87 13.34
CA THR A 190 -8.30 -2.96 12.66
C THR A 190 -6.87 -2.55 12.37
N LEU A 191 -5.97 -3.53 12.18
CA LEU A 191 -4.55 -3.28 11.96
C LEU A 191 -4.18 -3.48 10.49
N ALA A 192 -3.22 -2.69 10.02
CA ALA A 192 -2.60 -2.74 8.71
C ALA A 192 -1.08 -2.85 8.88
N PRO A 193 -0.55 -4.01 9.32
CA PRO A 193 0.88 -4.18 9.54
C PRO A 193 1.65 -3.98 8.22
N PRO A 194 2.96 -3.69 8.27
CA PRO A 194 3.78 -3.72 7.08
C PRO A 194 3.64 -5.06 6.36
N LEU A 195 3.39 -5.04 5.05
CA LEU A 195 3.41 -6.26 4.26
C LEU A 195 4.77 -6.98 4.41
N LYS A 196 4.74 -8.29 4.25
CA LYS A 196 5.89 -9.20 4.23
C LYS A 196 5.88 -9.97 2.91
N LYS A 197 7.01 -10.58 2.54
CA LYS A 197 7.07 -11.45 1.34
C LYS A 197 5.98 -12.53 1.39
N SER A 198 5.78 -13.16 2.54
CA SER A 198 4.76 -14.20 2.74
C SER A 198 3.34 -13.75 2.40
N ASP A 199 3.03 -12.46 2.56
CA ASP A 199 1.67 -11.94 2.31
C ASP A 199 1.31 -11.98 0.82
N GLY A 200 2.31 -12.02 -0.08
CA GLY A 200 2.10 -12.21 -1.52
C GLY A 200 1.89 -13.67 -1.94
N ARG A 201 2.10 -14.66 -1.07
CA ARG A 201 1.94 -16.07 -1.45
C ARG A 201 0.45 -16.38 -1.63
N ILE A 202 0.10 -16.91 -2.79
CA ILE A 202 -1.27 -17.32 -3.11
C ILE A 202 -1.55 -18.65 -2.42
N ASP A 203 -2.51 -18.64 -1.50
CA ASP A 203 -3.10 -19.86 -0.93
C ASP A 203 -4.34 -20.23 -1.75
N TRP A 204 -4.14 -21.08 -2.75
CA TRP A 204 -5.21 -21.55 -3.64
C TRP A 204 -6.34 -22.26 -2.89
N THR A 205 -6.04 -22.88 -1.73
CA THR A 205 -7.01 -23.65 -0.95
C THR A 205 -7.93 -22.77 -0.12
N LYS A 206 -7.46 -21.59 0.28
CA LYS A 206 -8.20 -20.66 1.15
C LYS A 206 -8.74 -19.43 0.44
N LYS A 207 -8.33 -19.15 -0.79
CA LYS A 207 -8.76 -17.95 -1.51
C LYS A 207 -9.62 -18.29 -2.71
N THR A 208 -10.73 -17.57 -2.80
CA THR A 208 -11.59 -17.50 -3.98
C THR A 208 -10.91 -16.74 -5.11
N PRO A 209 -11.37 -16.90 -6.37
CA PRO A 209 -10.84 -16.11 -7.49
C PRO A 209 -10.84 -14.59 -7.22
N ALA A 210 -11.92 -14.07 -6.62
CA ALA A 210 -12.03 -12.65 -6.28
C ALA A 210 -11.00 -12.21 -5.22
N GLU A 211 -10.78 -13.00 -4.17
CA GLU A 211 -9.76 -12.72 -3.15
C GLU A 211 -8.34 -12.78 -3.74
N ILE A 212 -8.09 -13.62 -4.75
CA ILE A 212 -6.79 -13.66 -5.44
C ILE A 212 -6.61 -12.41 -6.32
N CYS A 213 -7.65 -11.95 -7.04
CA CYS A 213 -7.61 -10.69 -7.77
C CYS A 213 -7.31 -9.50 -6.85
N ASN A 214 -7.94 -9.45 -5.68
CA ASN A 214 -7.69 -8.45 -4.65
C ASN A 214 -6.26 -8.51 -4.11
N LEU A 215 -5.75 -9.73 -3.87
CA LEU A 215 -4.37 -9.96 -3.47
C LEU A 215 -3.37 -9.44 -4.52
N ILE A 216 -3.61 -9.73 -5.80
CA ILE A 216 -2.78 -9.24 -6.92
C ILE A 216 -2.73 -7.70 -6.91
N LYS A 217 -3.88 -7.05 -6.79
CA LYS A 217 -3.99 -5.58 -6.75
C LYS A 217 -3.25 -4.98 -5.56
N GLY A 218 -3.51 -5.47 -4.35
CA GLY A 218 -2.98 -4.88 -3.12
C GLY A 218 -1.52 -5.22 -2.82
N THR A 219 -0.95 -6.26 -3.45
CA THR A 219 0.48 -6.61 -3.33
C THR A 219 1.32 -6.11 -4.50
N THR A 220 0.76 -5.34 -5.43
CA THR A 220 1.53 -4.73 -6.52
C THR A 220 2.11 -3.37 -6.08
N PRO A 221 3.38 -3.06 -6.36
CA PRO A 221 4.41 -3.91 -7.00
C PRO A 221 5.08 -4.87 -6.01
N TRP A 222 4.91 -4.66 -4.70
CA TRP A 222 5.56 -5.44 -3.66
C TRP A 222 4.58 -5.98 -2.61
N PRO A 223 4.71 -7.26 -2.21
CA PRO A 223 5.68 -8.27 -2.69
C PRO A 223 5.39 -8.84 -4.09
N GLY A 224 4.23 -8.53 -4.64
CA GLY A 224 3.61 -9.18 -5.80
C GLY A 224 2.96 -10.50 -5.40
N ALA A 225 1.78 -10.81 -5.95
CA ALA A 225 1.15 -12.10 -5.73
C ALA A 225 1.96 -13.20 -6.46
N TYR A 226 2.25 -14.32 -5.79
CA TYR A 226 3.06 -15.39 -6.37
C TYR A 226 2.67 -16.77 -5.88
N THR A 227 3.10 -17.77 -6.64
CA THR A 227 3.01 -19.19 -6.30
C THR A 227 4.30 -19.92 -6.65
N GLU A 228 4.51 -21.14 -6.14
CA GLU A 228 5.68 -21.97 -6.47
C GLU A 228 5.31 -23.02 -7.51
N MET A 229 6.18 -23.18 -8.50
CA MET A 229 6.02 -24.16 -9.57
C MET A 229 6.65 -25.49 -9.16
N ASN A 230 5.83 -26.54 -8.99
CA ASN A 230 6.33 -27.89 -8.67
C ASN A 230 7.16 -28.50 -9.81
N VAL A 231 6.85 -28.16 -11.06
CA VAL A 231 7.52 -28.69 -12.25
C VAL A 231 8.95 -28.17 -12.48
N GLU A 232 9.38 -27.12 -11.76
CA GLU A 232 10.70 -26.51 -11.93
C GLU A 232 11.40 -26.22 -10.59
N GLU A 233 11.44 -27.20 -9.69
CA GLU A 233 12.14 -27.18 -8.38
C GLU A 233 12.18 -25.80 -7.69
N ASN A 234 11.11 -25.46 -6.97
CA ASN A 234 11.02 -24.28 -6.08
C ASN A 234 11.18 -22.91 -6.77
N LYS A 235 10.95 -22.80 -8.07
CA LYS A 235 10.89 -21.50 -8.74
C LYS A 235 9.57 -20.79 -8.50
N LEU A 236 9.67 -19.48 -8.22
CA LEU A 236 8.51 -18.61 -8.05
C LEU A 236 7.94 -18.15 -9.40
N LEU A 237 6.62 -18.17 -9.49
CA LEU A 237 5.84 -17.54 -10.55
C LEU A 237 5.00 -16.42 -9.93
N LYS A 238 5.31 -15.16 -10.26
CA LYS A 238 4.42 -14.04 -9.91
C LYS A 238 3.24 -14.01 -10.86
N ILE A 239 2.05 -13.81 -10.32
CA ILE A 239 0.83 -13.54 -11.08
C ILE A 239 0.63 -12.03 -11.10
N LEU A 240 0.76 -11.44 -12.28
CA LEU A 240 0.70 -10.00 -12.48
C LEU A 240 -0.69 -9.52 -12.89
N LYS A 241 -1.44 -10.37 -13.60
CA LYS A 241 -2.82 -10.10 -13.98
C LYS A 241 -3.60 -11.40 -14.03
N ALA A 242 -4.81 -11.37 -13.46
CA ALA A 242 -5.77 -12.44 -13.56
C ALA A 242 -7.20 -11.86 -13.60
N SER A 243 -8.13 -12.63 -14.14
CA SER A 243 -9.54 -12.28 -14.24
C SER A 243 -10.41 -13.43 -13.76
N LEU A 244 -11.60 -13.05 -13.29
CA LEU A 244 -12.66 -14.01 -13.01
C LEU A 244 -13.06 -14.68 -14.33
N ILE A 245 -13.32 -15.97 -14.26
CA ILE A 245 -13.90 -16.73 -15.36
C ILE A 245 -15.07 -17.54 -14.82
N GLU A 246 -16.24 -17.35 -15.43
CA GLU A 246 -17.39 -18.19 -15.19
C GLU A 246 -17.32 -19.34 -16.20
N PRO A 247 -17.16 -20.59 -15.74
CA PRO A 247 -17.39 -21.73 -16.62
C PRO A 247 -18.90 -21.86 -16.88
N ASP A 248 -19.27 -22.54 -17.96
CA ASP A 248 -20.67 -22.88 -18.21
C ASP A 248 -21.21 -23.68 -17.00
N ILE A 249 -22.40 -23.34 -16.48
CA ILE A 249 -22.84 -23.71 -15.12
C ILE A 249 -22.73 -25.23 -14.88
N ASP A 250 -23.18 -26.05 -15.83
CA ASP A 250 -23.16 -27.51 -15.71
C ASP A 250 -21.74 -28.09 -15.79
N GLU A 251 -20.88 -27.54 -16.65
CA GLU A 251 -19.46 -27.91 -16.71
C GLU A 251 -18.68 -27.41 -15.48
N ALA A 252 -19.07 -26.26 -14.94
CA ALA A 252 -18.48 -25.64 -13.76
C ALA A 252 -18.67 -26.56 -12.55
N TYR A 253 -19.90 -26.96 -12.24
CA TYR A 253 -20.18 -27.83 -11.09
C TYR A 253 -19.50 -29.20 -11.21
N SER A 254 -19.43 -29.78 -12.41
CA SER A 254 -18.74 -31.04 -12.63
C SER A 254 -17.21 -30.92 -12.44
N ARG A 255 -16.58 -29.89 -13.03
CA ARG A 255 -15.13 -29.66 -12.92
C ARG A 255 -14.71 -29.15 -11.55
N ASP A 256 -15.53 -28.35 -10.88
CA ASP A 256 -15.21 -27.77 -9.56
C ASP A 256 -15.11 -28.87 -8.49
N ASN A 257 -15.96 -29.90 -8.60
CA ASN A 257 -15.92 -31.08 -7.72
C ASN A 257 -14.82 -32.09 -8.07
N ALA A 258 -14.36 -32.11 -9.32
CA ALA A 258 -13.35 -33.07 -9.79
C ALA A 258 -11.91 -32.56 -9.65
N SER A 259 -11.70 -31.24 -9.61
CA SER A 259 -10.37 -30.61 -9.56
C SER A 259 -10.01 -30.11 -8.17
N ILE A 260 -8.72 -30.10 -7.86
CA ILE A 260 -8.22 -29.66 -6.54
C ILE A 260 -7.64 -28.24 -6.62
N PRO A 261 -7.80 -27.39 -5.58
CA PRO A 261 -7.24 -26.04 -5.60
C PRO A 261 -5.73 -25.99 -5.88
N GLY A 262 -5.34 -25.10 -6.78
CA GLY A 262 -3.99 -24.95 -7.31
C GLY A 262 -3.71 -25.74 -8.59
N GLU A 263 -4.66 -26.57 -9.04
CA GLU A 263 -4.56 -27.34 -10.29
C GLU A 263 -4.85 -26.47 -11.51
N ILE A 264 -4.08 -26.66 -12.58
CA ILE A 264 -4.35 -26.06 -13.88
C ILE A 264 -5.33 -26.93 -14.64
N VAL A 265 -6.54 -26.42 -14.86
CA VAL A 265 -7.67 -27.20 -15.39
C VAL A 265 -7.92 -26.96 -16.88
N ALA A 266 -7.45 -25.83 -17.41
CA ALA A 266 -7.65 -25.49 -18.82
C ALA A 266 -6.61 -24.48 -19.31
N VAL A 267 -6.50 -24.37 -20.63
CA VAL A 267 -5.69 -23.37 -21.31
C VAL A 267 -6.55 -22.72 -22.37
N ILE A 268 -6.57 -21.39 -22.38
CA ILE A 268 -7.29 -20.61 -23.38
C ILE A 268 -6.25 -19.98 -24.30
N ARG A 269 -6.25 -20.42 -25.56
CA ARG A 269 -5.35 -19.92 -26.60
C ARG A 269 -5.32 -18.40 -26.62
N GLU A 270 -4.12 -17.84 -26.69
CA GLU A 270 -3.83 -16.39 -26.73
C GLU A 270 -4.21 -15.60 -25.47
N LYS A 271 -4.87 -16.21 -24.47
CA LYS A 271 -5.20 -15.58 -23.20
C LYS A 271 -4.30 -16.05 -22.06
N GLY A 272 -4.27 -17.36 -21.79
CA GLY A 272 -3.54 -17.89 -20.64
C GLY A 272 -4.05 -19.25 -20.16
N PHE A 273 -3.90 -19.52 -18.87
CA PHE A 273 -4.29 -20.79 -18.25
C PHE A 273 -5.24 -20.56 -17.07
N VAL A 274 -6.11 -21.53 -16.83
CA VAL A 274 -7.15 -21.48 -15.80
C VAL A 274 -6.73 -22.34 -14.62
N VAL A 275 -6.76 -21.75 -13.43
CA VAL A 275 -6.39 -22.42 -12.18
C VAL A 275 -7.61 -22.59 -11.30
N LYS A 276 -7.76 -23.77 -10.71
CA LYS A 276 -8.77 -24.07 -9.70
C LYS A 276 -8.43 -23.33 -8.39
N CYS A 277 -9.41 -22.64 -7.84
CA CYS A 277 -9.32 -21.93 -6.56
C CYS A 277 -10.30 -22.53 -5.54
N ARG A 278 -10.37 -21.94 -4.34
CA ARG A 278 -11.52 -22.16 -3.46
C ARG A 278 -12.77 -21.65 -4.16
N ASN A 279 -13.74 -22.53 -4.42
CA ASN A 279 -15.05 -22.18 -5.02
C ASN A 279 -14.92 -21.39 -6.34
N GLY A 280 -14.58 -22.07 -7.43
CA GLY A 280 -14.46 -21.48 -8.76
C GLY A 280 -13.02 -21.45 -9.30
N PHE A 281 -12.88 -20.70 -10.39
CA PHE A 281 -11.70 -20.73 -11.25
C PHE A 281 -11.17 -19.33 -11.55
N LEU A 282 -9.87 -19.23 -11.78
CA LEU A 282 -9.19 -17.98 -12.08
C LEU A 282 -8.44 -18.10 -13.41
N LEU A 283 -8.68 -17.17 -14.34
CA LEU A 283 -7.89 -17.05 -15.57
C LEU A 283 -6.63 -16.23 -15.27
N VAL A 284 -5.47 -16.85 -15.38
CA VAL A 284 -4.18 -16.18 -15.27
C VAL A 284 -3.78 -15.65 -16.65
N GLU A 285 -3.58 -14.34 -16.77
CA GLU A 285 -3.33 -13.66 -18.06
C GLU A 285 -1.88 -13.18 -18.22
N ASN A 286 -1.24 -12.72 -17.13
CA ASN A 286 0.14 -12.24 -17.15
C ASN A 286 0.91 -12.76 -15.94
N VAL A 287 2.14 -13.18 -16.19
CA VAL A 287 3.00 -13.79 -15.18
C VAL A 287 4.43 -13.27 -15.30
N GLN A 288 5.22 -13.50 -14.25
CA GLN A 288 6.66 -13.29 -14.28
C GLN A 288 7.35 -14.44 -13.56
N ARG A 289 8.13 -15.21 -14.32
CA ARG A 289 9.06 -16.20 -13.74
C ARG A 289 10.16 -15.47 -12.97
N GLN A 290 10.62 -16.09 -11.88
CA GLN A 290 11.74 -15.60 -11.09
C GLN A 290 12.93 -15.22 -11.99
N ASN A 291 13.47 -14.01 -11.79
CA ASN A 291 14.60 -13.44 -12.54
C ASN A 291 14.37 -13.28 -14.06
N LYS A 292 13.13 -13.35 -14.56
CA LYS A 292 12.78 -13.10 -15.96
C LYS A 292 11.93 -11.83 -16.10
N ARG A 293 11.76 -11.38 -17.34
CA ARG A 293 10.83 -10.28 -17.68
C ARG A 293 9.38 -10.78 -17.59
N PRO A 294 8.41 -9.90 -17.28
CA PRO A 294 6.99 -10.20 -17.45
C PRO A 294 6.66 -10.73 -18.84
N SER A 295 5.69 -11.64 -18.93
CA SER A 295 5.15 -12.16 -20.18
C SER A 295 3.65 -12.45 -20.05
N SER A 296 2.96 -12.59 -21.19
CA SER A 296 1.63 -13.18 -21.17
C SER A 296 1.69 -14.62 -20.65
N ALA A 297 0.62 -15.05 -20.00
CA ALA A 297 0.46 -16.40 -19.50
C ALA A 297 0.44 -17.42 -20.65
N TRP A 298 -0.09 -17.03 -21.82
CA TRP A 298 -0.04 -17.85 -23.03
C TRP A 298 1.40 -18.09 -23.53
N ALA A 299 2.20 -17.03 -23.69
CA ALA A 299 3.59 -17.18 -24.12
C ALA A 299 4.43 -17.97 -23.09
N PHE A 300 4.16 -17.74 -21.80
CA PHE A 300 4.72 -18.56 -20.73
C PHE A 300 4.34 -20.03 -20.90
N TRP A 301 3.05 -20.34 -21.08
CA TRP A 301 2.54 -21.70 -21.23
C TRP A 301 3.21 -22.46 -22.39
N GLN A 302 3.39 -21.81 -23.54
CA GLN A 302 4.01 -22.43 -24.71
C GLN A 302 5.48 -22.85 -24.48
N GLY A 303 6.19 -22.15 -23.60
CA GLY A 303 7.59 -22.43 -23.27
C GLY A 303 7.79 -23.12 -21.92
N ALA A 304 6.73 -23.32 -21.15
CA ALA A 304 6.78 -23.99 -19.85
C ALA A 304 6.57 -25.50 -20.05
N HIS A 305 7.27 -26.31 -19.26
CA HIS A 305 7.03 -27.77 -19.21
C HIS A 305 5.83 -28.09 -18.29
N MET A 306 4.74 -27.34 -18.44
CA MET A 306 3.51 -27.51 -17.68
C MET A 306 2.43 -28.19 -18.53
N LYS A 307 1.58 -28.97 -17.89
CA LYS A 307 0.43 -29.64 -18.49
C LYS A 307 -0.83 -29.43 -17.65
N ILE A 308 -1.99 -29.64 -18.28
CA ILE A 308 -3.25 -29.70 -17.55
C ILE A 308 -3.17 -30.82 -16.51
N GLY A 309 -3.68 -30.55 -15.31
CA GLY A 309 -3.55 -31.41 -14.13
C GLY A 309 -2.30 -31.14 -13.29
N ASP A 310 -1.33 -30.35 -13.78
CA ASP A 310 -0.24 -29.89 -12.92
C ASP A 310 -0.77 -28.93 -11.87
N ARG A 311 -0.13 -28.97 -10.70
CA ARG A 311 -0.56 -28.23 -9.52
C ARG A 311 0.55 -27.32 -9.02
N PHE A 312 0.19 -26.11 -8.60
CA PHE A 312 1.06 -25.27 -7.79
C PHE A 312 1.18 -25.83 -6.36
N SER A 313 2.32 -25.63 -5.70
CA SER A 313 2.59 -26.20 -4.37
C SER A 313 1.53 -25.82 -3.33
N GLU A 314 1.24 -26.74 -2.41
CA GLU A 314 0.53 -26.39 -1.17
C GLU A 314 1.43 -25.63 -0.19
N ILE A 315 0.82 -25.02 0.82
CA ILE A 315 1.56 -24.48 1.96
C ILE A 315 2.15 -25.65 2.75
N SER A 316 3.47 -25.85 2.65
CA SER A 316 4.25 -26.55 3.68
C SER A 316 4.34 -25.71 4.95
#